data_AF-A0AAD8E5G5-F1
#
_entry.id   AF-A0AAD8E5G5-F1
#
_cell.length_a   1.000
_cell.length_b   1.000
_cell.length_c   1.000
_cell.angle_alpha   90.00
_cell.angle_beta   90.00
_cell.angle_gamma   90.00
#
_symmetry.space_group_name_H-M   'P 1'
#
loop_
_entity.id
_entity.type
_entity.pdbx_description
1 polymer ?
#
loop_
_entity_poly.entity_id
_entity_poly.type
_entity_poly.pdbx_seq_one_letter_code
_entity_poly.pdbx_strand_id
1 'polypeptide(L)'
;MFLTRSEYDRGVNTFSPEGRLFQVEYAIEAIKLGSTAIGICTSEGVVLAVEKRITSPLMEPTTIEKIVEVDKHIGCSVNGLMADSRTMIDRARVECQNHWFIYNEKGQWLRLFETSETQMMTGALW
;
A
#
# COMPACT_ATOMS: atom_id res chain seq x y z
N MET A 1 -12.99 10.41 -22.27
CA MET A 1 -13.13 9.78 -23.59
C MET A 1 -11.79 9.12 -23.94
N PHE A 2 -11.61 7.84 -23.63
CA PHE A 2 -10.51 7.00 -24.12
C PHE A 2 -11.18 5.84 -24.86
N LEU A 3 -11.36 5.97 -26.18
CA LEU A 3 -12.26 5.12 -26.97
C LEU A 3 -11.53 4.21 -27.97
N THR A 4 -10.25 3.93 -27.75
CA THR A 4 -9.55 2.86 -28.47
C THR A 4 -8.75 2.06 -27.46
N ARG A 5 -9.27 0.89 -27.02
CA ARG A 5 -8.46 -0.11 -26.33
C ARG A 5 -7.35 -0.53 -27.29
N SER A 6 -6.15 -0.03 -27.04
CA SER A 6 -4.96 -0.40 -27.80
C SER A 6 -4.50 -1.78 -27.32
N GLU A 7 -3.99 -2.65 -28.19
CA GLU A 7 -3.53 -4.00 -27.81
C GLU A 7 -2.49 -3.98 -26.67
N TYR A 8 -1.80 -2.84 -26.48
CA TYR A 8 -0.82 -2.61 -25.44
C TYR A 8 -1.39 -2.48 -24.01
N ASP A 9 -2.71 -2.42 -23.84
CA ASP A 9 -3.35 -2.29 -22.53
C ASP A 9 -3.65 -3.62 -21.83
N ARG A 10 -3.44 -4.77 -22.50
CA ARG A 10 -3.84 -6.08 -21.97
C ARG A 10 -2.78 -6.78 -21.14
N GLY A 11 -1.50 -6.60 -21.47
CA GLY A 11 -0.40 -7.24 -20.76
C GLY A 11 0.14 -6.38 -19.63
N VAL A 12 0.42 -6.98 -18.47
CA VAL A 12 1.03 -6.29 -17.32
C VAL A 12 2.47 -5.82 -17.56
N ASN A 13 3.15 -6.43 -18.53
CA ASN A 13 4.53 -6.15 -18.92
C ASN A 13 4.64 -5.65 -20.38
N THR A 14 3.53 -5.18 -20.97
CA THR A 14 3.52 -4.67 -22.35
C THR A 14 3.75 -3.16 -22.35
N PHE A 15 4.81 -2.73 -23.03
CA PHE A 15 5.10 -1.31 -23.23
C PHE A 15 4.28 -0.75 -24.40
N SER A 16 3.72 0.45 -24.23
CA SER A 16 3.15 1.21 -25.34
C SER A 16 4.25 1.71 -26.30
N PRO A 17 3.91 2.15 -27.53
CA PRO A 17 4.86 2.77 -28.45
C PRO A 17 5.59 3.99 -27.85
N GLU A 18 4.99 4.65 -26.86
CA GLU A 18 5.55 5.79 -26.13
C GLU A 18 6.37 5.36 -24.88
N GLY A 19 6.55 4.06 -24.64
CA GLY A 19 7.31 3.52 -23.51
C GLY A 19 6.54 3.48 -22.18
N ARG A 20 5.21 3.53 -22.21
CA ARG A 20 4.37 3.56 -21.00
C ARG A 20 3.88 2.17 -20.61
N LEU A 21 3.65 1.97 -19.31
CA LEU A 21 3.00 0.77 -18.76
C LEU A 21 1.58 1.12 -18.31
N PHE A 22 0.60 0.91 -19.20
CA PHE A 22 -0.78 1.32 -18.93
C PHE A 22 -1.40 0.63 -17.71
N GLN A 23 -1.03 -0.61 -17.40
CA GLN A 23 -1.53 -1.31 -16.21
C GLN A 23 -1.10 -0.63 -14.90
N VAL A 24 0.11 -0.06 -14.86
CA VAL A 24 0.59 0.70 -13.69
C VAL A 24 -0.19 2.02 -13.57
N GLU A 25 -0.43 2.69 -14.68
CA GLU A 25 -1.22 3.93 -14.69
C GLU A 25 -2.67 3.68 -14.26
N TYR A 26 -3.29 2.58 -14.71
CA TYR A 26 -4.62 2.19 -14.26
C TYR A 26 -4.67 1.90 -12.77
N ALA A 27 -3.64 1.25 -12.20
CA ALA A 27 -3.54 1.05 -10.76
C ALA A 27 -3.45 2.39 -10.01
N ILE A 28 -2.68 3.36 -10.52
CA ILE A 28 -2.60 4.72 -9.95
C ILE A 28 -3.96 5.43 -10.00
N GLU A 29 -4.68 5.34 -11.11
CA GLU A 29 -6.04 5.91 -11.22
C GLU A 29 -7.02 5.23 -10.25
N ALA A 30 -6.91 3.91 -10.06
CA ALA A 30 -7.75 3.18 -9.10
C ALA A 30 -7.50 3.63 -7.65
N ILE A 31 -6.26 3.95 -7.29
CA ILE A 31 -5.92 4.46 -5.94
C ILE A 31 -6.62 5.79 -5.65
N LYS A 32 -6.85 6.64 -6.66
CA LYS A 32 -7.56 7.93 -6.49
C LYS A 32 -9.02 7.77 -6.09
N LEU A 33 -9.64 6.63 -6.38
CA LEU A 33 -11.01 6.32 -5.97
C LEU A 33 -11.10 5.89 -4.49
N GLY A 34 -9.96 5.57 -3.89
CA GLY A 34 -9.83 5.19 -2.50
C GLY A 34 -10.23 6.29 -1.51
N SER A 35 -10.28 5.92 -0.24
CA SER A 35 -10.51 6.86 0.86
C SER A 35 -9.25 7.64 1.17
N THR A 36 -9.40 8.90 1.55
CA THR A 36 -8.23 9.74 1.83
C THR A 36 -7.46 9.25 3.07
N ALA A 37 -6.14 9.20 2.96
CA ALA A 37 -5.21 8.97 4.06
C ALA A 37 -4.19 10.12 4.10
N ILE A 38 -3.88 10.62 5.29
CA ILE A 38 -2.97 11.75 5.52
C ILE A 38 -1.99 11.36 6.64
N GLY A 39 -0.71 11.66 6.43
CA GLY A 39 0.34 11.58 7.45
C GLY A 39 0.96 12.96 7.67
N ILE A 40 1.05 13.38 8.94
CA ILE A 40 1.71 14.62 9.33
C ILE A 40 2.92 14.27 10.20
N CYS A 41 4.10 14.70 9.77
CA CYS A 41 5.34 14.57 10.52
C CYS A 41 5.64 15.89 11.24
N THR A 42 5.89 15.82 12.54
CA THR A 42 6.30 16.94 13.39
C THR A 42 7.65 16.61 14.05
N SER A 43 8.23 17.57 14.76
CA SER A 43 9.44 17.35 15.55
C SER A 43 9.26 16.37 16.71
N GLU A 44 8.01 16.14 17.14
CA GLU A 44 7.69 15.27 18.29
C GLU A 44 7.24 13.87 17.87
N GLY A 45 6.81 13.70 16.62
CA GLY A 45 6.34 12.41 16.13
C GLY A 45 5.56 12.49 14.84
N VAL A 46 4.77 11.44 14.57
CA VAL A 46 3.98 11.31 13.34
C VAL A 46 2.53 11.02 13.71
N VAL A 47 1.61 11.68 13.01
CA VAL A 47 0.16 11.43 13.12
C VAL A 47 -0.35 10.90 11.79
N LEU A 48 -1.09 9.79 11.84
CA LEU A 48 -1.80 9.22 10.69
C LEU A 48 -3.31 9.42 10.87
N ALA A 49 -3.97 9.90 9.83
CA ALA A 49 -5.42 10.08 9.78
C ALA A 49 -5.98 9.47 8.49
N VAL A 50 -7.08 8.73 8.61
CA VAL A 50 -7.70 8.04 7.47
C VAL A 50 -9.22 8.21 7.48
N GLU A 51 -9.78 8.42 6.30
CA GLU A 51 -11.22 8.48 6.08
C GLU A 51 -11.81 7.06 6.08
N LYS A 52 -12.72 6.79 7.02
CA LYS A 52 -13.55 5.57 7.02
C LYS A 52 -14.89 5.86 6.37
N ARG A 53 -15.08 5.39 5.13
CA ARG A 53 -16.37 5.47 4.43
C ARG A 53 -17.28 4.35 4.91
N ILE A 54 -18.30 4.69 5.68
CA ILE A 54 -19.37 3.77 6.12
C ILE A 54 -20.47 3.82 5.07
N THR A 55 -20.67 2.71 4.36
CA THR A 55 -21.64 2.64 3.24
C THR A 55 -23.04 2.22 3.68
N SER A 56 -23.17 1.64 4.88
CA SER A 56 -24.43 1.15 5.41
C SER A 56 -24.49 1.35 6.93
N PRO A 57 -25.66 1.72 7.50
CA PRO A 57 -25.84 1.81 8.94
C PRO A 57 -25.73 0.46 9.67
N LEU A 58 -25.71 -0.67 8.94
CA LEU A 58 -25.49 -2.00 9.50
C LEU A 58 -24.02 -2.35 9.69
N MET A 59 -23.10 -1.50 9.20
CA MET A 59 -21.67 -1.73 9.24
C MET A 59 -21.09 -1.19 10.54
N GLU A 60 -20.43 -2.05 11.30
CA GLU A 60 -19.74 -1.68 12.53
C GLU A 60 -18.43 -0.93 12.21
N PRO A 61 -18.31 0.38 12.50
CA PRO A 61 -17.17 1.20 12.04
C PRO A 61 -15.82 0.77 12.62
N THR A 62 -15.83 0.13 13.78
CA THR A 62 -14.61 -0.38 14.44
C THR A 62 -13.96 -1.51 13.66
N THR A 63 -14.72 -2.28 12.87
CA THR A 63 -14.19 -3.38 12.04
C THR A 63 -13.40 -2.92 10.82
N ILE A 64 -13.58 -1.66 10.40
CA ILE A 64 -12.86 -1.10 9.26
C ILE A 64 -11.51 -0.58 9.75
N GLU A 65 -10.49 -1.41 9.71
CA GLU A 65 -9.12 -1.02 10.02
C GLU A 65 -8.41 -0.53 8.76
N LYS A 66 -7.87 0.70 8.82
CA LYS A 66 -7.08 1.33 7.74
C LYS A 66 -5.73 1.88 8.21
N ILE A 67 -5.59 2.04 9.52
CA ILE A 67 -4.30 2.26 10.18
C ILE A 67 -4.01 0.97 10.93
N VAL A 68 -2.85 0.40 10.68
CA VAL A 68 -2.41 -0.86 11.26
C VAL A 68 -1.04 -0.69 11.91
N GLU A 69 -0.83 -1.41 13.00
CA GLU A 69 0.49 -1.53 13.62
C GLU A 69 1.32 -2.58 12.87
N VAL A 70 2.51 -2.19 12.42
CA VAL A 70 3.51 -3.08 11.82
C VAL A 70 4.53 -3.52 12.87
N ASP A 71 4.95 -2.58 13.71
CA ASP A 71 5.77 -2.82 14.90
C ASP A 71 5.46 -1.75 15.95
N LYS A 72 5.94 -1.90 17.18
CA LYS A 72 5.64 -1.01 18.30
C LYS A 72 5.97 0.47 18.04
N HIS A 73 6.89 0.75 17.11
CA HIS A 73 7.30 2.09 16.69
C HIS A 73 6.96 2.42 15.23
N ILE A 74 6.20 1.56 14.54
CA ILE A 74 5.87 1.70 13.11
C ILE A 74 4.39 1.45 12.88
N GLY A 75 3.67 2.52 12.51
CA GLY A 75 2.31 2.47 12.01
C GLY A 75 2.26 2.59 10.49
N CYS A 76 1.28 1.95 9.86
CA CYS A 76 1.03 2.05 8.42
C CYS A 76 -0.42 2.43 8.17
N SER A 77 -0.65 3.42 7.28
CA SER A 77 -1.98 3.75 6.77
C SER A 77 -2.13 3.26 5.34
N VAL A 78 -3.26 2.65 5.02
CA VAL A 78 -3.54 2.09 3.70
C VAL A 78 -4.54 2.95 2.93
N ASN A 79 -4.25 3.18 1.65
CA ASN A 79 -5.19 3.68 0.66
C ASN A 79 -5.22 2.72 -0.56
N GLY A 80 -6.39 2.58 -1.19
CA GLY A 80 -6.62 1.63 -2.29
C GLY A 80 -7.27 0.32 -1.83
N LEU A 81 -6.89 -0.79 -2.44
CA LEU A 81 -7.42 -2.12 -2.09
C LEU A 81 -6.80 -2.60 -0.76
N MET A 82 -7.65 -2.71 0.25
CA MET A 82 -7.27 -3.24 1.57
C MET A 82 -6.80 -4.70 1.52
N ALA A 83 -7.32 -5.49 0.58
CA ALA A 83 -6.96 -6.90 0.43
C ALA A 83 -5.47 -7.05 0.09
N ASP A 84 -5.01 -6.35 -0.94
CA ASP A 84 -3.62 -6.41 -1.42
C ASP A 84 -2.65 -5.88 -0.36
N SER A 85 -3.08 -4.84 0.34
CA SER A 85 -2.27 -4.19 1.38
C SER A 85 -2.01 -5.10 2.58
N ARG A 86 -2.94 -6.01 2.92
CA ARG A 86 -2.77 -6.95 4.05
C ARG A 86 -1.54 -7.83 3.85
N THR A 87 -1.35 -8.38 2.66
CA THR A 87 -0.18 -9.21 2.35
C THR A 87 1.12 -8.44 2.50
N MET A 88 1.13 -7.16 2.14
CA MET A 88 2.29 -6.29 2.33
C MET A 88 2.56 -5.99 3.81
N ILE A 89 1.51 -5.71 4.58
CA ILE A 89 1.60 -5.45 6.02
C ILE A 89 2.13 -6.68 6.76
N ASP A 90 1.60 -7.87 6.45
CA ASP A 90 2.02 -9.11 7.11
C ASP A 90 3.46 -9.46 6.77
N ARG A 91 3.89 -9.22 5.52
CA ARG A 91 5.30 -9.35 5.15
C ARG A 91 6.16 -8.34 5.92
N ALA A 92 5.77 -7.08 6.00
CA ALA A 92 6.51 -6.07 6.77
C ALA A 92 6.63 -6.45 8.26
N ARG A 93 5.59 -7.01 8.87
CA ARG A 93 5.63 -7.54 10.24
C ARG A 93 6.65 -8.65 10.39
N VAL A 94 6.65 -9.63 9.50
CA VAL A 94 7.63 -10.74 9.51
C VAL A 94 9.06 -10.21 9.38
N GLU A 95 9.29 -9.25 8.49
CA GLU A 95 10.62 -8.66 8.30
C GLU A 95 11.08 -7.88 9.55
N CYS A 96 10.19 -7.13 10.21
CA CYS A 96 10.51 -6.49 11.49
C CYS A 96 10.93 -7.52 12.56
N GLN A 97 10.17 -8.60 12.69
CA GLN A 97 10.47 -9.64 13.69
C GLN A 97 11.75 -10.39 13.36
N ASN A 98 12.00 -10.70 12.09
CA ASN A 98 13.25 -11.32 11.65
C ASN A 98 14.45 -10.42 11.91
N HIS A 99 14.31 -9.12 11.65
CA HIS A 99 15.37 -8.15 11.91
C HIS A 99 15.70 -8.06 13.40
N TRP A 100 14.67 -7.97 14.24
CA TRP A 100 14.85 -8.01 15.68
C TRP A 100 15.49 -9.32 16.14
N PHE A 101 15.08 -10.46 15.59
CA PHE A 101 15.66 -11.76 15.93
C PHE A 101 17.14 -11.89 15.56
N ILE A 102 17.54 -11.42 14.37
CA ILE A 102 18.91 -11.57 13.84
C ILE A 102 19.86 -10.56 14.46
N TYR A 103 19.44 -9.31 14.57
CA TYR A 103 20.31 -8.18 14.93
C TYR A 103 20.07 -7.66 16.35
N ASN A 104 19.00 -8.10 17.02
CA ASN A 104 18.56 -7.58 18.32
C ASN A 104 18.35 -6.05 18.33
N GLU A 105 17.97 -5.50 17.18
CA GLU A 105 17.71 -4.08 16.98
C GLU A 105 16.27 -3.88 16.48
N LYS A 106 15.71 -2.70 16.74
CA LYS A 106 14.40 -2.34 16.19
C LYS A 106 14.51 -2.21 14.67
N GLY A 107 13.56 -2.80 13.94
CA GLY A 107 13.50 -2.69 12.49
C GLY A 107 13.48 -1.22 12.06
N GLN A 108 14.36 -0.85 11.13
CA GLN A 108 14.37 0.48 10.54
C GLN A 108 13.30 0.58 9.46
N TRP A 109 12.50 1.65 9.51
CA TRP A 109 11.42 1.89 8.54
C TRP A 109 11.93 1.98 7.09
N LEU A 110 13.14 2.49 6.88
CA LEU A 110 13.75 2.62 5.54
C LEU A 110 13.93 1.26 4.85
N ARG A 111 14.35 0.24 5.61
CA ARG A 111 14.54 -1.12 5.09
C ARG A 111 13.21 -1.80 4.77
N LEU A 112 12.17 -1.50 5.52
CA LEU A 112 10.81 -1.96 5.22
C LEU A 112 10.28 -1.34 3.93
N PHE A 113 10.60 -0.08 3.66
CA PHE A 113 10.25 0.61 2.43
C PHE A 113 10.92 -0.02 1.21
N GLU A 114 12.23 -0.27 1.26
CA GLU A 114 12.95 -0.95 0.17
C GLU A 114 12.40 -2.37 -0.09
N THR A 115 12.06 -3.08 0.98
CA THR A 115 11.51 -4.45 0.88
C THR A 115 10.09 -4.43 0.31
N SER A 116 9.26 -3.46 0.69
CA SER A 116 7.91 -3.30 0.17
C SER A 116 7.92 -2.86 -1.30
N GLU A 117 8.81 -1.96 -1.70
CA GLU A 117 9.02 -1.61 -3.11
C GLU A 117 9.46 -2.81 -3.93
N THR A 118 10.44 -3.58 -3.42
CA THR A 118 10.89 -4.81 -4.09
C THR A 118 9.74 -5.80 -4.23
N GLN A 119 8.90 -5.95 -3.20
CA GLN A 119 7.73 -6.81 -3.25
C GLN A 119 6.67 -6.29 -4.24
N MET A 120 6.42 -4.98 -4.32
CA MET A 120 5.51 -4.40 -5.32
C MET A 120 6.02 -4.62 -6.74
N MET A 121 7.34 -4.55 -6.94
CA MET A 121 7.97 -4.70 -8.27
C MET A 121 8.13 -6.17 -8.69
N THR A 122 8.31 -7.09 -7.74
CA THR A 122 8.46 -8.54 -8.01
C THR A 122 7.15 -9.30 -7.90
N GLY A 123 6.17 -8.75 -7.19
CA GLY A 123 4.82 -9.26 -7.06
C GLY A 123 4.04 -9.06 -8.35
N ALA A 124 4.25 -9.96 -9.31
CA ALA A 124 3.32 -10.19 -10.40
C ALA A 124 2.05 -10.90 -9.89
N LEU A 125 1.31 -10.27 -8.98
CA LEU A 125 0.01 -10.73 -8.49
C LEU A 125 -0.88 -9.50 -8.24
N TRP A 126 -1.32 -8.91 -9.35
CA TRP A 126 -2.62 -8.25 -9.45
C TRP A 126 -3.58 -9.24 -10.11
#